data_AF-A0A385PX41-F1
#
_entry.id   AF-A0A385PX41-F1
#
_cell.length_a   1.000
_cell.length_b   1.000
_cell.length_c   1.000
_cell.angle_alpha   90.00
_cell.angle_beta   90.00
_cell.angle_gamma   90.00
#
_symmetry.space_group_name_H-M   'P 1'
#
loop_
_entity.id
_entity.type
_entity.pdbx_description
1 polymer ?
#
loop_
_entity_poly.entity_id
_entity_poly.type
_entity_poly.pdbx_seq_one_letter_code
_entity_poly.pdbx_strand_id
1 'polypeptide(L)'
;MASTLIQFRTEDTEKIKSIQILDKLGLTLPSYLKMCMSRLNQEQGIPFSMKLNNTDTPGIKALDKAGKIAEEYNISNMSLDEINAEISEARK
;
A
#
# COMPACT_ATOMS: atom_id res chain seq x y z
N MET A 1 -14.49 30.06 -7.46
CA MET A 1 -14.36 28.67 -7.92
C MET A 1 -15.70 28.22 -8.47
N ALA A 2 -15.75 27.67 -9.69
CA ALA A 2 -16.98 27.14 -10.25
C ALA A 2 -17.35 25.82 -9.53
N SER A 3 -18.57 25.73 -9.01
CA SER A 3 -19.10 24.46 -8.47
C SER A 3 -19.79 23.69 -9.59
N THR A 4 -19.41 22.43 -9.77
CA THR A 4 -20.06 21.53 -10.74
C THR A 4 -20.84 20.45 -10.00
N LEU A 5 -22.04 20.14 -10.48
CA LEU A 5 -22.86 19.05 -9.96
C LEU A 5 -22.33 17.70 -10.48
N ILE A 6 -22.18 16.72 -9.59
CA ILE A 6 -21.85 15.33 -9.93
C ILE A 6 -23.03 14.46 -9.49
N GLN A 7 -23.54 13.63 -10.41
CA GLN A 7 -24.64 12.69 -10.15
C GLN A 7 -24.15 11.25 -10.31
N PHE A 8 -24.51 10.39 -9.36
CA PHE A 8 -24.18 8.97 -9.37
C PHE A 8 -25.45 8.12 -9.36
N ARG A 9 -25.42 7.02 -10.09
CA ARG A 9 -26.42 5.95 -10.00
C ARG A 9 -25.88 4.85 -9.10
N THR A 10 -26.67 4.41 -8.14
CA THR A 10 -26.35 3.32 -7.20
C THR A 10 -27.66 2.72 -6.69
N GLU A 11 -27.58 1.56 -6.05
CA GLU A 11 -28.73 0.97 -5.37
C GLU A 11 -29.01 1.71 -4.06
N ASP A 12 -30.30 1.88 -3.73
CA ASP A 12 -30.70 2.59 -2.51
C ASP A 12 -30.17 1.90 -1.25
N THR A 13 -30.11 0.56 -1.26
CA THR A 13 -29.59 -0.24 -0.14
C THR A 13 -28.10 0.02 0.11
N GLU A 14 -27.30 0.12 -0.95
CA GLU A 14 -25.86 0.40 -0.89
C GLU A 14 -25.60 1.83 -0.41
N LYS A 15 -26.38 2.79 -0.92
CA LYS A 15 -26.34 4.19 -0.49
C LYS A 15 -26.64 4.33 1.01
N ILE A 16 -27.72 3.71 1.49
CA ILE A 16 -28.12 3.77 2.90
C ILE A 16 -27.03 3.17 3.80
N LYS A 17 -26.48 2.00 3.44
CA LYS A 17 -25.38 1.37 4.19
C LYS A 17 -24.16 2.28 4.27
N SER A 18 -23.79 2.91 3.15
CA SER A 18 -22.64 3.82 3.09
C SER A 18 -22.85 5.04 3.98
N ILE A 19 -24.03 5.65 3.95
CA ILE A 19 -24.37 6.79 4.82
C ILE A 19 -24.27 6.40 6.30
N GLN A 20 -24.80 5.23 6.69
CA GLN A 20 -24.71 4.75 8.08
C GLN A 20 -23.27 4.55 8.57
N ILE A 21 -22.36 4.09 7.71
CA ILE A 21 -20.94 3.96 8.05
C ILE A 21 -20.32 5.35 8.23
N LEU A 22 -20.58 6.27 7.30
CA LEU A 22 -20.02 7.61 7.33
C LEU A 22 -20.54 8.44 8.51
N ASP A 23 -21.82 8.30 8.88
CA ASP A 23 -22.40 8.97 10.04
C ASP A 23 -21.68 8.59 11.34
N LYS A 24 -21.33 7.29 11.49
CA LYS A 24 -20.54 6.82 12.64
C LYS A 24 -19.13 7.42 12.68
N LEU A 25 -18.59 7.82 11.52
CA LEU A 25 -17.30 8.49 11.38
C LEU A 25 -17.42 10.03 11.45
N GLY A 26 -18.64 10.57 11.60
CA GLY A 26 -18.88 12.02 11.58
C GLY A 26 -18.70 12.66 10.20
N LEU A 27 -18.89 11.87 9.13
CA LEU A 27 -18.70 12.29 7.74
C LEU A 27 -20.00 12.19 6.95
N THR A 28 -20.09 12.97 5.88
CA THR A 28 -21.19 12.87 4.91
C THR A 28 -20.70 12.22 3.61
N LEU A 29 -21.61 11.61 2.86
CA LEU A 29 -21.30 10.98 1.57
C LEU A 29 -20.63 11.96 0.58
N PRO A 30 -21.09 13.22 0.40
CA PRO A 30 -20.39 14.18 -0.45
C PRO A 30 -18.99 14.56 0.05
N SER A 31 -18.80 14.67 1.36
CA SER A 31 -17.47 14.96 1.93
C SER A 31 -16.49 13.84 1.66
N TYR A 32 -16.93 12.59 1.84
CA TYR A 32 -16.12 11.40 1.54
C TYR A 32 -15.72 11.34 0.06
N LEU A 33 -16.66 11.52 -0.86
CA LEU A 33 -16.38 11.50 -2.30
C LEU A 33 -15.39 12.60 -2.72
N LYS A 34 -15.50 13.81 -2.14
CA LYS A 34 -14.52 14.89 -2.37
C LYS A 34 -13.12 14.52 -1.88
N MET A 35 -13.01 13.85 -0.73
CA MET A 35 -11.71 13.35 -0.24
C MET A 35 -11.12 12.34 -1.21
N CYS A 36 -11.93 11.39 -1.71
CA CYS A 36 -11.47 10.42 -2.70
C CYS A 36 -10.98 11.10 -3.99
N MET A 37 -11.69 12.09 -4.51
CA MET A 37 -11.27 12.86 -5.69
C MET A 37 -9.96 13.61 -5.45
N SER A 38 -9.81 14.26 -4.28
CA SER A 38 -8.57 14.93 -3.90
C SER A 38 -7.41 13.95 -3.83
N ARG A 39 -7.63 12.77 -3.23
CA ARG A 39 -6.60 11.75 -3.08
C ARG A 39 -6.19 11.18 -4.44
N LEU A 40 -7.16 10.92 -5.31
CA LEU A 40 -6.91 10.47 -6.67
C LEU A 40 -6.00 11.42 -7.44
N ASN A 41 -6.27 12.73 -7.35
CA ASN A 41 -5.46 13.75 -8.02
C ASN A 41 -4.04 13.83 -7.42
N GLN A 42 -3.91 13.73 -6.10
CA GLN A 42 -2.61 13.80 -5.40
C GLN A 42 -1.73 12.59 -5.69
N GLU A 43 -2.32 11.39 -5.74
CA GLU A 43 -1.57 10.14 -5.93
C GLU A 43 -1.44 9.74 -7.40
N GLN A 44 -2.14 10.42 -8.32
CA GLN A 44 -2.27 9.98 -9.71
C GLN A 44 -2.73 8.50 -9.81
N GLY A 45 -3.65 8.10 -8.92
CA GLY A 45 -4.03 6.70 -8.72
C GLY A 45 -5.34 6.53 -7.95
N ILE A 46 -5.85 5.31 -7.85
CA ILE A 46 -7.10 5.01 -7.15
C ILE A 46 -6.83 4.86 -5.63
N PRO A 47 -7.61 5.52 -4.75
CA PRO A 47 -7.35 5.57 -3.30
C PRO A 47 -7.78 4.29 -2.55
N PHE A 48 -7.79 3.14 -3.22
CA PHE A 48 -7.99 1.83 -2.63
C PHE A 48 -7.12 0.80 -3.36
N SER A 49 -6.64 -0.20 -2.63
CA SER A 49 -5.78 -1.25 -3.19
C SER A 49 -6.57 -2.11 -4.20
N MET A 50 -6.28 -1.97 -5.49
CA MET A 50 -6.81 -2.83 -6.56
C MET A 50 -5.93 -4.07 -6.74
N LYS A 51 -5.85 -4.97 -5.75
CA LYS A 51 -5.04 -6.20 -5.89
C LYS A 51 -5.77 -7.44 -5.40
N LEU A 52 -5.85 -8.45 -6.27
CA LEU A 52 -5.65 -9.84 -5.85
C LEU A 52 -4.19 -9.91 -5.41
N ASN A 53 -3.90 -10.33 -4.18
CA ASN A 53 -2.57 -10.26 -3.57
C ASN A 53 -1.50 -11.00 -4.40
N ASN A 54 -0.92 -10.34 -5.40
CA ASN A 54 0.31 -10.81 -6.01
C ASN A 54 1.43 -10.46 -5.06
N THR A 55 1.84 -11.44 -4.26
CA THR A 55 3.09 -11.46 -3.48
C THR A 55 4.34 -11.30 -4.34
N ASP A 56 4.18 -11.22 -5.67
CA ASP A 56 5.23 -11.17 -6.66
C ASP A 56 5.78 -9.74 -6.91
N THR A 57 6.10 -9.01 -5.83
CA THR A 57 6.75 -7.69 -5.96
C THR A 57 8.25 -7.86 -6.21
N PRO A 58 8.92 -6.92 -6.93
CA PRO A 58 10.37 -6.96 -7.12
C PRO A 58 11.15 -7.05 -5.81
N GLY A 59 10.66 -6.43 -4.73
CA GLY A 59 11.26 -6.49 -3.40
C GLY A 59 11.20 -7.89 -2.79
N ILE A 60 10.06 -8.58 -2.90
CA ILE A 60 9.92 -9.97 -2.41
C ILE A 60 10.79 -10.91 -3.26
N LYS A 61 10.87 -10.71 -4.59
CA LYS A 61 11.80 -11.46 -5.45
C LYS A 61 13.26 -11.22 -5.10
N ALA A 62 13.63 -10.00 -4.73
CA ALA A 62 14.98 -9.66 -4.32
C ALA A 62 15.34 -10.34 -2.99
N LEU A 63 14.41 -10.36 -2.03
CA LEU A 63 14.59 -11.07 -0.76
C LEU A 63 14.74 -12.58 -0.94
N ASP A 64 13.89 -13.21 -1.77
CA ASP A 64 13.99 -14.66 -2.07
C ASP A 64 15.33 -15.01 -2.76
N LYS A 65 15.78 -14.18 -3.71
CA LYS A 65 17.09 -14.35 -4.33
C LYS A 65 18.24 -14.16 -3.34
N ALA A 66 18.16 -13.15 -2.48
CA ALA A 66 19.18 -12.89 -1.46
C ALA A 66 19.28 -14.06 -0.47
N GLY A 67 18.16 -14.67 -0.08
CA GLY A 67 18.14 -15.86 0.76
C GLY A 67 18.85 -17.05 0.11
N LYS A 68 18.55 -17.33 -1.17
CA LYS A 68 19.22 -18.41 -1.93
C LYS A 68 20.73 -18.20 -2.07
N ILE A 69 21.15 -16.97 -2.31
CA ILE A 69 22.57 -16.60 -2.34
C ILE A 69 23.19 -16.85 -0.95
N ALA A 70 22.54 -16.41 0.13
CA ALA A 70 23.06 -16.61 1.48
C ALA A 70 23.22 -18.10 1.85
N GLU A 71 22.33 -18.97 1.37
CA GLU A 71 22.47 -20.42 1.52
C GLU A 71 23.61 -21.00 0.68
N GLU A 72 23.75 -20.58 -0.58
CA GLU A 72 24.81 -21.05 -1.48
C GLU A 72 26.22 -20.71 -0.96
N TYR A 73 26.38 -19.52 -0.37
CA TYR A 73 27.63 -19.10 0.28
C TYR A 73 27.73 -19.53 1.74
N ASN A 74 26.74 -20.28 2.27
CA ASN A 74 26.68 -20.77 3.65
C ASN A 74 26.83 -19.67 4.72
N ILE A 75 26.37 -18.45 4.40
CA ILE A 75 26.36 -17.27 5.26
C ILE A 75 24.98 -17.01 5.88
N SER A 76 24.03 -17.91 5.67
CA SER A 76 22.64 -17.77 6.11
C SER A 76 22.45 -17.73 7.63
N ASN A 77 23.43 -18.20 8.41
CA ASN A 77 23.38 -18.26 9.88
C ASN A 77 24.45 -17.41 10.59
N MET A 78 25.02 -16.40 9.93
CA MET A 78 26.02 -15.54 10.57
C MET A 78 25.40 -14.72 11.72
N SER A 79 26.14 -14.59 12.81
CA SER A 79 25.79 -13.67 13.89
C SER A 79 26.04 -12.22 13.48
N LEU A 80 25.41 -11.28 14.19
CA LEU A 80 25.55 -9.85 13.92
C LEU A 80 27.01 -9.37 14.02
N ASP A 81 27.79 -9.98 14.91
CA ASP A 81 29.20 -9.63 15.12
C ASP A 81 30.07 -10.07 13.93
N GLU A 82 29.83 -11.27 13.39
CA GLU A 82 30.52 -11.79 12.20
C GLU A 82 30.16 -10.98 10.94
N ILE A 83 28.89 -10.58 10.79
CA ILE A 83 28.44 -9.71 9.69
C ILE A 83 29.17 -8.36 9.74
N ASN A 84 29.27 -7.75 10.93
CA ASN A 84 29.92 -6.45 11.08
C ASN A 84 31.44 -6.54 10.83
N ALA A 85 32.08 -7.65 11.21
CA ALA A 85 33.48 -7.90 10.91
C ALA A 85 33.74 -7.95 9.40
N GLU A 86 32.96 -8.74 8.64
CA GLU A 86 33.07 -8.84 7.18
C GLU A 86 32.85 -7.48 6.48
N ILE A 87 31.81 -6.73 6.89
CA ILE A 87 31.54 -5.39 6.35
C ILE A 87 32.71 -4.44 6.60
N SER A 88 33.35 -4.53 7.76
CA SER A 88 34.49 -3.69 8.11
C SER A 88 35.74 -4.04 7.29
N GLU A 89 35.94 -5.32 6.95
CA GLU A 89 37.03 -5.78 6.09
C GLU A 89 36.81 -5.39 4.63
N ALA A 90 35.59 -5.52 4.11
CA ALA A 90 35.25 -5.16 2.73
C ALA A 90 35.25 -3.64 2.45
N ARG A 91 35.20 -2.80 3.49
CA ARG A 91 35.24 -1.33 3.40
C ARG A 91 36.65 -0.74 3.58
N LYS A 92 37.66 -1.57 3.89
CA LYS A 92 39.07 -1.16 3.91
C LYS A 92 39.63 -1.06 2.48
#